data_AF-A0A4Q7Z835-F1
#
_entry.id   AF-A0A4Q7Z835-F1
#
_cell.length_a   1.000
_cell.length_b   1.000
_cell.length_c   1.000
_cell.angle_alpha   90.00
_cell.angle_beta   90.00
_cell.angle_gamma   90.00
#
_symmetry.space_group_name_H-M   'P 1'
#
loop_
_entity.id
_entity.type
_entity.pdbx_description
1 polymer ?
#
loop_
_entity_poly.entity_id
_entity_poly.type
_entity_poly.pdbx_seq_one_letter_code
_entity_poly.pdbx_strand_id
1 'polypeptide(L)'
;MPATTTAPPAAAQITALQQTREYPAISVLLTTTPAAQLTRGDALRLDALAADAVDRVRAELQPDAAAPAVRRLQTLLEQAHHGPATHALALYASASTESLIRLPVAVRDRAVVDPTFATRDLVRALHRTPRHLVLALNSGQARLFDAAGDTLLPALTSAFPMHADPPGDTNSRGRADRPGRRGDTDDLDFYRRVDAALGTYLRLHPAPLVLVGGERATAAFRRVSTNCARLAGTVPGNLTHANTTELTTRVHTVLDDYLHRRQDEALTLIDQRTSAGRVASGMPAAWHTARTQHPEMLAVDESLYYPARCPTTATPSPPPQPTRSSTPTSSTTPSTNSSNSSSSAAAGSPSPHPAPSTTTTASPSPPDAEPATANTAPVTTHGERASRSQLMASLTQRIRALLASPQGKRVIAQGQQQLAKPENQQKIKHLLSKLQTRR
;
A
#
# COMPACT_ATOMS: atom_id res chain seq x y z
N MET A 1 2.52 28.11 1.40
CA MET A 1 2.25 27.62 2.77
C MET A 1 3.19 26.47 3.02
N PRO A 2 4.09 26.51 4.02
CA PRO A 2 4.95 25.37 4.27
C PRO A 2 4.06 24.21 4.72
N ALA A 3 4.02 23.14 3.93
CA ALA A 3 3.36 21.90 4.32
C ALA A 3 4.01 21.43 5.63
N THR A 4 3.21 21.19 6.65
CA THR A 4 3.71 20.71 7.94
C THR A 4 4.31 19.33 7.71
N THR A 5 5.64 19.29 7.58
CA THR A 5 6.40 18.09 7.28
C THR A 5 6.22 17.12 8.43
N THR A 6 5.44 16.07 8.20
CA THR A 6 5.13 15.08 9.22
C THR A 6 5.72 13.75 8.77
N ALA A 7 6.54 13.16 9.64
CA ALA A 7 7.13 11.86 9.37
C ALA A 7 6.01 10.81 9.20
N PRO A 8 6.12 9.91 8.20
CA PRO A 8 5.15 8.84 8.02
C PRO A 8 5.16 7.88 9.23
N PRO A 9 4.06 7.12 9.44
CA PRO A 9 3.99 6.18 10.55
C PRO A 9 5.11 5.14 10.46
N ALA A 10 5.85 4.97 11.55
CA ALA A 10 6.92 3.97 11.62
C ALA A 10 6.33 2.55 11.62
N ALA A 11 6.95 1.64 10.87
CA ALA A 11 6.49 0.25 10.80
C ALA A 11 6.40 -0.42 12.19
N ALA A 12 7.36 -0.14 13.09
CA ALA A 12 7.34 -0.65 14.46
C ALA A 12 6.11 -0.18 15.27
N GLN A 13 5.69 1.06 15.08
CA GLN A 13 4.49 1.61 15.74
C GLN A 13 3.22 0.92 15.23
N ILE A 14 3.14 0.66 13.92
CA ILE A 14 2.01 -0.08 13.34
C ILE A 14 1.97 -1.52 13.88
N THR A 15 3.13 -2.19 13.97
CA THR A 15 3.23 -3.54 14.54
C THR A 15 2.77 -3.57 15.99
N ALA A 16 3.17 -2.59 16.81
CA ALA A 16 2.73 -2.49 18.20
C ALA A 16 1.19 -2.37 18.30
N LEU A 17 0.57 -1.51 17.48
CA LEU A 17 -0.90 -1.38 17.42
C LEU A 17 -1.59 -2.65 16.92
N GLN A 18 -0.96 -3.42 16.02
CA GLN A 18 -1.49 -4.69 15.53
C GLN A 18 -1.42 -5.82 16.57
N GLN A 19 -0.51 -5.72 17.54
CA GLN A 19 -0.34 -6.68 18.62
C GLN A 19 -1.32 -6.45 19.78
N THR A 20 -1.83 -5.23 19.95
CA THR A 20 -2.83 -4.92 20.99
C THR A 20 -4.13 -5.68 20.75
N ARG A 21 -4.54 -6.47 21.75
CA ARG A 21 -5.78 -7.28 21.77
C ARG A 21 -6.52 -6.99 23.08
N GLU A 22 -7.32 -5.95 23.09
CA GLU A 22 -8.06 -5.47 24.28
C GLU A 22 -9.42 -4.95 23.85
N TYR A 23 -10.43 -5.08 24.72
CA TYR A 23 -11.74 -4.46 24.53
C TYR A 23 -12.01 -3.45 25.64
N PRO A 24 -12.33 -2.17 25.31
CA PRO A 24 -12.49 -1.61 23.97
C PRO A 24 -11.17 -1.12 23.36
N ALA A 25 -10.89 -1.48 22.11
CA ALA A 25 -9.89 -0.83 21.28
C ALA A 25 -10.59 0.17 20.34
N ILE A 26 -10.51 1.44 20.68
CA ILE A 26 -11.15 2.55 19.96
C ILE A 26 -10.19 3.04 18.87
N SER A 27 -10.69 3.12 17.64
CA SER A 27 -9.98 3.72 16.50
C SER A 27 -10.85 4.81 15.88
N VAL A 28 -10.38 6.05 15.90
CA VAL A 28 -11.04 7.19 15.25
C VAL A 28 -10.15 7.66 14.11
N LEU A 29 -10.68 7.67 12.89
CA LEU A 29 -9.96 8.12 11.71
C LEU A 29 -10.74 9.26 11.04
N LEU A 30 -10.04 10.31 10.63
CA LEU A 30 -10.61 11.52 10.04
C LEU A 30 -9.71 12.06 8.92
N THR A 31 -10.28 12.39 7.77
CA THR A 31 -9.60 13.19 6.75
C THR A 31 -9.63 14.67 7.10
N THR A 32 -8.47 15.30 7.05
CA THR A 32 -8.24 16.70 7.44
C THR A 32 -7.62 17.49 6.29
N THR A 33 -7.71 18.82 6.36
CA THR A 33 -6.99 19.69 5.44
C THR A 33 -5.61 20.04 6.02
N PRO A 34 -4.49 19.86 5.30
CA PRO A 34 -3.18 20.22 5.80
C PRO A 34 -3.10 21.69 6.23
N ALA A 35 -2.75 21.92 7.49
CA ALA A 35 -2.69 23.24 8.09
C ALA A 35 -1.77 23.23 9.33
N ALA A 36 -1.34 24.41 9.79
CA ALA A 36 -0.52 24.54 10.99
C ALA A 36 -1.23 24.02 12.26
N GLN A 37 -2.58 24.09 12.26
CA GLN A 37 -3.45 23.58 13.31
C GLN A 37 -4.73 23.02 12.69
N LEU A 38 -5.43 22.17 13.43
CA LEU A 38 -6.70 21.60 12.99
C LEU A 38 -7.74 22.70 12.74
N THR A 39 -8.40 22.66 11.58
CA THR A 39 -9.44 23.63 11.28
C THR A 39 -10.64 23.43 12.20
N ARG A 40 -11.41 24.49 12.48
CA ARG A 40 -12.61 24.38 13.33
C ARG A 40 -13.62 23.35 12.81
N GLY A 41 -13.77 23.24 11.48
CA GLY A 41 -14.66 22.25 10.87
C GLY A 41 -14.14 20.81 11.06
N ASP A 42 -12.84 20.60 10.94
CA ASP A 42 -12.22 19.28 11.16
C ASP A 42 -12.27 18.88 12.64
N ALA A 43 -12.04 19.83 13.54
CA ALA A 43 -12.18 19.66 14.98
C ALA A 43 -13.58 19.17 15.37
N LEU A 44 -14.63 19.84 14.88
CA LEU A 44 -16.02 19.44 15.14
C LEU A 44 -16.34 18.03 14.63
N ARG A 45 -15.82 17.66 13.44
CA ARG A 45 -16.00 16.30 12.90
C ARG A 45 -15.25 15.26 13.74
N LEU A 46 -14.06 15.58 14.22
CA LEU A 46 -13.28 14.72 15.10
C LEU A 46 -14.02 14.45 16.41
N ASP A 47 -14.55 15.51 17.04
CA ASP A 47 -15.30 15.42 18.28
C ASP A 47 -16.58 14.59 18.11
N ALA A 48 -17.30 14.77 17.00
CA ALA A 48 -18.49 14.00 16.70
C ALA A 48 -18.20 12.50 16.53
N LEU A 49 -17.12 12.13 15.83
CA LEU A 49 -16.71 10.74 15.67
C LEU A 49 -16.26 10.12 17.00
N ALA A 50 -15.55 10.89 17.83
CA ALA A 50 -15.12 10.42 19.14
C ALA A 50 -16.31 10.25 20.10
N ALA A 51 -17.29 11.15 20.05
CA ALA A 51 -18.53 11.02 20.81
C ALA A 51 -19.28 9.73 20.44
N ASP A 52 -19.44 9.44 19.14
CA ASP A 52 -20.07 8.18 18.67
C ASP A 52 -19.30 6.94 19.15
N ALA A 53 -17.97 6.95 19.14
CA ALA A 53 -17.17 5.87 19.75
C ALA A 53 -17.44 5.70 21.25
N VAL A 54 -17.46 6.80 22.01
CA VAL A 54 -17.67 6.79 23.46
C VAL A 54 -19.07 6.29 23.81
N ASP A 55 -20.09 6.71 23.06
CA ASP A 55 -21.47 6.27 23.26
C ASP A 55 -21.62 4.77 23.02
N ARG A 56 -20.97 4.22 21.98
CA ARG A 56 -20.94 2.76 21.74
C ARG A 56 -20.25 2.00 22.86
N VAL A 57 -19.11 2.50 23.34
CA VAL A 57 -18.38 1.88 24.47
C VAL A 57 -19.25 1.87 25.74
N ARG A 58 -19.91 2.99 26.05
CA ARG A 58 -20.78 3.11 27.24
C ARG A 58 -22.05 2.28 27.15
N ALA A 59 -22.53 1.98 25.94
CA ALA A 59 -23.67 1.10 25.74
C ALA A 59 -23.35 -0.37 26.05
N GLU A 60 -22.09 -0.79 25.93
CA GLU A 60 -21.67 -2.20 26.06
C GLU A 60 -20.90 -2.50 27.36
N LEU A 61 -20.20 -1.52 27.93
CA LEU A 61 -19.29 -1.70 29.06
C LEU A 61 -19.72 -0.91 30.30
N GLN A 62 -19.37 -1.46 31.47
CA GLN A 62 -19.52 -0.75 32.73
C GLN A 62 -18.59 0.48 32.78
N PRO A 63 -18.98 1.56 33.49
CA PRO A 63 -18.22 2.81 33.54
C PRO A 63 -16.73 2.63 33.90
N ASP A 64 -16.43 1.77 34.88
CA ASP A 64 -15.05 1.53 35.33
C ASP A 64 -14.19 0.84 34.28
N ALA A 65 -14.79 -0.07 33.50
CA ALA A 65 -14.09 -0.77 32.41
C ALA A 65 -13.87 0.16 31.19
N ALA A 66 -14.82 1.08 30.93
CA ALA A 66 -14.72 2.05 29.85
C ALA A 66 -13.77 3.23 30.16
N ALA A 67 -13.67 3.64 31.42
CA ALA A 67 -13.00 4.86 31.84
C ALA A 67 -11.54 4.99 31.38
N PRO A 68 -10.68 3.95 31.43
CA PRO A 68 -9.30 4.04 30.94
C PRO A 68 -9.22 4.42 29.46
N ALA A 69 -9.95 3.73 28.59
CA ALA A 69 -9.92 3.98 27.15
C ALA A 69 -10.51 5.34 26.78
N VAL A 70 -11.62 5.73 27.43
CA VAL A 70 -12.27 7.03 27.20
C VAL A 70 -11.37 8.20 27.62
N ARG A 71 -10.71 8.11 28.78
CA ARG A 71 -9.78 9.16 29.23
C ARG A 71 -8.61 9.36 28.27
N ARG A 72 -7.99 8.26 27.83
CA ARG A 72 -6.89 8.31 26.86
C ARG A 72 -7.35 8.92 25.52
N LEU A 73 -8.55 8.54 25.05
CA LEU A 73 -9.13 9.15 23.86
C LEU A 73 -9.30 10.67 24.00
N GLN A 74 -9.78 11.15 25.15
CA GLN A 74 -9.92 12.58 25.43
C GLN A 74 -8.57 13.31 25.42
N THR A 75 -7.54 12.72 26.03
CA THR A 75 -6.17 13.26 25.96
C THR A 75 -5.67 13.35 24.52
N LEU A 76 -5.92 12.32 23.69
CA LEU A 76 -5.55 12.35 22.27
C LEU A 76 -6.33 13.40 21.48
N LEU A 77 -7.60 13.65 21.79
CA LEU A 77 -8.40 14.72 21.18
C LEU A 77 -7.80 16.09 21.47
N GLU A 78 -7.48 16.36 22.73
CA GLU A 78 -6.85 17.63 23.13
C GLU A 78 -5.51 17.84 22.39
N GLN A 79 -4.68 16.80 22.29
CA GLN A 79 -3.44 16.84 21.52
C GLN A 79 -3.67 17.03 20.02
N ALA A 80 -4.73 16.44 19.47
CA ALA A 80 -5.09 16.57 18.06
C ALA A 80 -5.53 17.99 17.71
N HIS A 81 -6.34 18.62 18.55
CA HIS A 81 -6.87 19.98 18.37
C HIS A 81 -5.75 21.02 18.28
N HIS A 82 -4.73 20.91 19.12
CA HIS A 82 -3.63 21.88 19.20
C HIS A 82 -2.46 21.56 18.27
N GLY A 83 -2.49 20.40 17.61
CA GLY A 83 -1.40 19.95 16.75
C GLY A 83 -1.62 20.22 15.26
N PRO A 84 -0.59 20.00 14.43
CA PRO A 84 -0.64 20.30 13.00
C PRO A 84 -1.51 19.32 12.21
N ALA A 85 -2.40 19.84 11.36
CA ALA A 85 -3.21 18.99 10.49
C ALA A 85 -2.39 18.52 9.27
N THR A 86 -2.57 17.26 8.90
CA THR A 86 -2.02 16.65 7.68
C THR A 86 -3.19 16.27 6.75
N HIS A 87 -3.02 15.27 5.88
CA HIS A 87 -4.13 14.78 5.05
C HIS A 87 -5.14 13.95 5.84
N ALA A 88 -4.71 13.29 6.91
CA ALA A 88 -5.61 12.60 7.83
C ALA A 88 -5.01 12.42 9.22
N LEU A 89 -5.89 12.08 10.15
CA LEU A 89 -5.60 11.85 11.56
C LEU A 89 -6.17 10.49 11.97
N ALA A 90 -5.41 9.75 12.78
CA ALA A 90 -5.84 8.50 13.37
C ALA A 90 -5.53 8.49 14.88
N LEU A 91 -6.55 8.33 15.70
CA LEU A 91 -6.46 8.18 17.15
C LEU A 91 -6.74 6.73 17.50
N TYR A 92 -5.88 6.16 18.33
CA TYR A 92 -6.02 4.81 18.86
C TYR A 92 -6.00 4.88 20.37
N ALA A 93 -7.04 4.37 21.03
CA ALA A 93 -7.14 4.37 22.48
C ALA A 93 -7.71 3.04 22.99
N SER A 94 -7.06 2.45 23.99
CA SER A 94 -7.47 1.25 24.73
C SER A 94 -7.13 1.44 26.21
N ALA A 95 -7.26 0.44 27.06
CA ALA A 95 -6.89 0.58 28.46
C ALA A 95 -5.38 0.80 28.65
N SER A 96 -4.55 0.06 27.89
CA SER A 96 -3.09 0.09 28.01
C SER A 96 -2.40 1.01 27.00
N THR A 97 -3.00 1.19 25.82
CA THR A 97 -2.34 1.78 24.65
C THR A 97 -3.05 3.04 24.16
N GLU A 98 -2.29 4.08 23.84
CA GLU A 98 -2.75 5.27 23.16
C GLU A 98 -1.80 5.67 22.02
N SER A 99 -2.32 6.20 20.92
CA SER A 99 -1.50 6.68 19.83
C SER A 99 -2.22 7.71 18.97
N LEU A 100 -1.56 8.83 18.71
CA LEU A 100 -1.98 9.83 17.73
C LEU A 100 -1.07 9.73 16.50
N ILE A 101 -1.64 9.38 15.36
CA ILE A 101 -0.90 9.24 14.11
C ILE A 101 -1.47 10.21 13.08
N ARG A 102 -0.56 10.93 12.41
CA ARG A 102 -0.87 11.84 11.31
C ARG A 102 -0.48 11.15 10.01
N LEU A 103 -1.37 11.15 9.03
CA LEU A 103 -1.25 10.36 7.82
C LEU A 103 -1.09 11.27 6.60
N PRO A 104 -0.17 10.94 5.67
CA PRO A 104 0.03 11.70 4.43
C PRO A 104 -1.04 11.38 3.37
N VAL A 105 -2.01 10.51 3.69
CA VAL A 105 -3.05 10.07 2.75
C VAL A 105 -4.42 10.23 3.39
N ALA A 106 -5.40 10.62 2.58
CA ALA A 106 -6.79 10.68 3.01
C ALA A 106 -7.30 9.29 3.44
N VAL A 107 -8.24 9.30 4.38
CA VAL A 107 -8.87 8.10 4.95
C VAL A 107 -10.39 8.24 4.91
N ARG A 108 -11.09 7.14 5.18
CA ARG A 108 -12.54 7.23 5.39
C ARG A 108 -12.82 7.60 6.83
N ASP A 109 -13.51 8.73 7.02
CA ASP A 109 -14.01 9.20 8.32
C ASP A 109 -14.84 8.10 8.99
N ARG A 110 -14.38 7.62 10.15
CA ARG A 110 -15.08 6.58 10.92
C ARG A 110 -14.57 6.45 12.35
N ALA A 111 -15.45 5.94 13.19
CA ALA A 111 -15.17 5.44 14.52
C ALA A 111 -15.40 3.91 14.56
N VAL A 112 -14.40 3.17 15.03
CA VAL A 112 -14.43 1.71 15.17
C VAL A 112 -14.12 1.36 16.63
N VAL A 113 -14.92 0.47 17.20
CA VAL A 113 -14.74 -0.07 18.55
C VAL A 113 -14.75 -1.58 18.40
N ASP A 114 -13.60 -2.22 18.64
CA ASP A 114 -13.39 -3.65 18.41
C ASP A 114 -12.39 -4.19 19.46
N PRO A 115 -12.14 -5.51 19.51
CA PRO A 115 -11.04 -6.08 20.31
C PRO A 115 -9.63 -5.74 19.79
N THR A 116 -9.53 -5.10 18.62
CA THR A 116 -8.28 -4.67 17.99
C THR A 116 -8.42 -3.36 17.25
N PHE A 117 -7.32 -2.63 17.13
CA PHE A 117 -7.29 -1.38 16.38
C PHE A 117 -7.47 -1.57 14.86
N ALA A 118 -8.18 -0.61 14.25
CA ALA A 118 -8.35 -0.52 12.80
C ALA A 118 -7.08 0.05 12.13
N THR A 119 -6.09 -0.80 11.87
CA THR A 119 -4.75 -0.40 11.36
C THR A 119 -4.61 -0.42 9.83
N ARG A 120 -5.63 -0.86 9.09
CA ARG A 120 -5.60 -0.98 7.61
C ARG A 120 -5.13 0.29 6.91
N ASP A 121 -5.61 1.44 7.35
CA ASP A 121 -5.27 2.72 6.71
C ASP A 121 -3.82 3.15 7.02
N LEU A 122 -3.26 2.73 8.15
CA LEU A 122 -1.83 2.92 8.46
C LEU A 122 -0.96 2.09 7.52
N VAL A 123 -1.32 0.83 7.31
CA VAL A 123 -0.62 -0.07 6.37
C VAL A 123 -0.70 0.50 4.95
N ARG A 124 -1.88 0.99 4.53
CA ARG A 124 -2.03 1.66 3.23
C ARG A 124 -1.14 2.90 3.13
N ALA A 125 -1.10 3.75 4.16
CA ALA A 125 -0.23 4.93 4.18
C ALA A 125 1.24 4.53 4.04
N LEU A 126 1.69 3.51 4.77
CA LEU A 126 3.06 2.99 4.69
C LEU A 126 3.41 2.51 3.27
N HIS A 127 2.48 1.85 2.57
CA HIS A 127 2.71 1.36 1.21
C HIS A 127 2.71 2.47 0.15
N ARG A 128 1.97 3.56 0.38
CA ARG A 128 1.89 4.70 -0.56
C ARG A 128 3.05 5.69 -0.43
N THR A 129 3.64 5.82 0.77
CA THR A 129 4.82 6.65 0.99
C THR A 129 5.98 5.80 1.50
N PRO A 130 6.48 4.84 0.69
CA PRO A 130 7.57 4.00 1.15
C PRO A 130 8.79 4.86 1.43
N ARG A 131 9.49 4.52 2.51
CA ARG A 131 10.84 5.02 2.73
C ARG A 131 11.69 4.70 1.52
N HIS A 132 12.44 5.66 1.01
CA HIS A 132 13.27 5.56 -0.18
C HIS A 132 14.56 6.34 0.04
N LEU A 133 15.63 5.92 -0.63
CA LEU A 133 16.90 6.64 -0.59
C LEU A 133 17.06 7.48 -1.84
N VAL A 134 17.61 8.68 -1.67
CA VAL A 134 17.95 9.56 -2.79
C VAL A 134 19.46 9.75 -2.78
N LEU A 135 20.14 9.24 -3.81
CA LEU A 135 21.56 9.47 -4.03
C LEU A 135 21.71 10.56 -5.08
N ALA A 136 22.09 11.76 -4.64
CA ALA A 136 22.45 12.86 -5.53
C ALA A 136 23.95 12.82 -5.81
N LEU A 137 24.34 12.67 -7.08
CA LEU A 137 25.73 12.54 -7.48
C LEU A 137 26.08 13.35 -8.73
N ASN A 138 27.33 13.81 -8.77
CA ASN A 138 28.02 14.30 -9.95
C ASN A 138 29.46 13.74 -9.97
N SER A 139 30.36 14.24 -10.83
CA SER A 139 31.76 13.76 -10.88
C SER A 139 32.58 14.17 -9.65
N GLY A 140 32.18 15.22 -8.92
CA GLY A 140 32.95 15.77 -7.79
C GLY A 140 32.39 15.46 -6.40
N GLN A 141 31.12 15.07 -6.29
CA GLN A 141 30.44 14.91 -5.01
C GLN A 141 29.27 13.92 -5.09
N ALA A 142 29.05 13.20 -3.99
CA ALA A 142 27.88 12.37 -3.75
C ALA A 142 27.25 12.68 -2.38
N ARG A 143 25.92 12.80 -2.34
CA ARG A 143 25.12 13.04 -1.14
C ARG A 143 24.02 11.99 -1.06
N LEU A 144 23.86 11.38 0.11
CA LEU A 144 22.81 10.41 0.36
C LEU A 144 21.75 11.00 1.28
N PHE A 145 20.50 10.83 0.91
CA PHE A 145 19.35 11.24 1.70
C PHE A 145 18.45 10.04 1.99
N ASP A 146 17.87 10.05 3.17
CA ASP A 146 16.81 9.16 3.61
C ASP A 146 15.49 9.92 3.57
N ALA A 147 14.55 9.43 2.76
CA ALA A 147 13.32 10.12 2.48
C ALA A 147 12.11 9.23 2.75
N ALA A 148 11.06 9.83 3.29
CA ALA A 148 9.81 9.15 3.60
C ALA A 148 8.64 10.15 3.53
N GLY A 149 7.67 9.88 2.65
CA GLY A 149 6.67 10.88 2.27
C GLY A 149 7.35 12.14 1.73
N ASP A 150 6.91 13.31 2.19
CA ASP A 150 7.47 14.61 1.79
C ASP A 150 8.76 14.97 2.54
N THR A 151 9.19 14.13 3.49
CA THR A 151 10.37 14.38 4.32
C THR A 151 11.61 13.85 3.62
N LEU A 152 12.64 14.69 3.47
CA LEU A 152 13.93 14.31 2.90
C LEU A 152 15.05 14.80 3.81
N LEU A 153 15.73 13.88 4.49
CA LEU A 153 16.78 14.16 5.47
C LEU A 153 18.11 13.59 4.98
N PRO A 154 19.27 14.21 5.31
CA PRO A 154 20.55 13.59 5.09
C PRO A 154 20.62 12.22 5.77
N ALA A 155 21.17 11.21 5.08
CA ALA A 155 21.35 9.90 5.66
C ALA A 155 22.29 9.98 6.87
N LEU A 156 21.90 9.35 7.98
CA LEU A 156 22.70 9.31 9.22
C LEU A 156 23.89 8.35 9.05
N THR A 157 24.93 8.80 8.36
CA THR A 157 26.16 8.06 8.12
C THR A 157 27.34 9.02 8.02
N SER A 158 28.49 8.61 8.53
CA SER A 158 29.74 9.38 8.40
C SER A 158 30.35 9.32 7.01
N ALA A 159 29.89 8.40 6.15
CA ALA A 159 30.43 8.24 4.80
C ALA A 159 29.99 9.36 3.85
N PHE A 160 28.79 9.92 4.04
CA PHE A 160 28.24 10.96 3.18
C PHE A 160 28.20 12.31 3.92
N PRO A 161 28.46 13.44 3.24
CA PRO A 161 28.76 13.58 1.80
C PRO A 161 30.17 13.09 1.43
N MET A 162 30.29 12.45 0.26
CA MET A 162 31.58 12.05 -0.31
C MET A 162 32.02 13.05 -1.37
N HIS A 163 33.31 13.35 -1.40
CA HIS A 163 33.93 14.19 -2.43
C HIS A 163 34.91 13.36 -3.25
N ALA A 164 34.98 13.62 -4.54
CA ALA A 164 36.02 13.07 -5.38
C ALA A 164 37.36 13.69 -4.99
N ASP A 165 38.43 12.93 -5.17
CA ASP A 165 39.77 13.42 -4.86
C ASP A 165 40.13 14.52 -5.89
N PRO A 166 40.82 15.60 -5.47
CA PRO A 166 41.20 16.66 -6.40
C PRO A 166 42.05 16.06 -7.54
N PRO A 167 41.84 16.51 -8.79
CA PRO A 167 42.57 16.00 -9.94
C PRO A 167 44.07 16.35 -9.80
N GLY A 168 44.86 15.44 -9.24
CA GLY A 168 46.30 15.65 -9.02
C GLY A 168 46.94 14.81 -7.90
N ASP A 169 46.19 14.36 -6.89
CA ASP A 169 46.77 13.75 -5.68
C ASP A 169 46.99 12.23 -5.77
N THR A 170 46.62 11.59 -6.88
CA THR A 170 46.98 10.18 -7.10
C THR A 170 48.49 10.09 -7.40
N ASN A 171 49.27 9.79 -6.35
CA ASN A 171 50.68 9.39 -6.38
C ASN A 171 50.93 8.05 -7.14
N SER A 172 50.16 7.78 -8.19
CA SER A 172 50.32 6.64 -9.08
C SER A 172 51.42 6.95 -10.10
N ARG A 173 52.63 6.60 -9.66
CA ARG A 173 53.84 6.43 -10.46
C ARG A 173 53.53 5.69 -11.77
N GLY A 174 53.92 6.29 -12.89
CA GLY A 174 54.30 5.57 -14.10
C GLY A 174 53.20 4.97 -14.96
N ARG A 175 52.36 5.79 -15.61
CA ARG A 175 51.91 5.49 -16.98
C ARG A 175 51.44 6.75 -17.68
N ALA A 176 52.19 7.16 -18.71
CA ALA A 176 51.74 8.14 -19.67
C ALA A 176 50.55 7.53 -20.44
N ASP A 177 49.32 7.91 -20.08
CA ASP A 177 48.13 7.61 -20.89
C ASP A 177 47.39 8.91 -21.19
N ARG A 178 46.75 8.93 -22.35
CA ARG A 178 46.22 10.11 -23.06
C ARG A 178 45.33 10.99 -22.17
N PRO A 179 45.38 12.34 -22.34
CA PRO A 179 44.70 13.30 -21.45
C PRO A 179 43.17 13.16 -21.35
N GLY A 180 42.51 12.42 -22.26
CA GLY A 180 41.07 12.14 -22.19
C GLY A 180 40.67 10.90 -21.38
N ARG A 181 41.60 9.99 -21.05
CA ARG A 181 41.27 8.69 -20.43
C ARG A 181 41.45 8.67 -18.90
N ARG A 182 42.22 9.62 -18.36
CA ARG A 182 42.48 9.76 -16.92
C ARG A 182 41.21 10.14 -16.15
N GLY A 183 40.53 11.21 -16.58
CA GLY A 183 39.32 11.71 -15.91
C GLY A 183 38.19 10.68 -15.82
N ASP A 184 37.96 9.90 -16.88
CA ASP A 184 36.94 8.84 -16.86
C ASP A 184 37.28 7.69 -15.91
N THR A 185 38.57 7.43 -15.66
CA THR A 185 38.98 6.35 -14.75
C THR A 185 38.84 6.79 -13.30
N ASP A 186 39.26 8.03 -12.99
CA ASP A 186 39.16 8.61 -11.66
C ASP A 186 37.69 8.78 -11.22
N ASP A 187 36.81 9.19 -12.15
CA ASP A 187 35.36 9.27 -11.93
C ASP A 187 34.75 7.89 -11.59
N LEU A 188 35.20 6.82 -12.28
CA LEU A 188 34.71 5.46 -12.04
C LEU A 188 35.16 4.92 -10.68
N ASP A 189 36.38 5.20 -10.26
CA ASP A 189 36.88 4.80 -8.95
C ASP A 189 36.18 5.56 -7.82
N PHE A 190 35.86 6.85 -8.03
CA PHE A 190 34.97 7.58 -7.14
C PHE A 190 33.59 6.91 -7.04
N TYR A 191 32.96 6.55 -8.16
CA TYR A 191 31.66 5.87 -8.15
C TYR A 191 31.68 4.50 -7.49
N ARG A 192 32.79 3.74 -7.58
CA ARG A 192 32.96 2.48 -6.84
C ARG A 192 33.02 2.70 -5.33
N ARG A 193 33.74 3.74 -4.87
CA ARG A 193 33.76 4.12 -3.44
C ARG A 193 32.36 4.49 -2.96
N VAL A 194 31.63 5.27 -3.77
CA VAL A 194 30.22 5.62 -3.48
C VAL A 194 29.32 4.39 -3.42
N ASP A 195 29.46 3.43 -4.34
CA ASP A 195 28.67 2.19 -4.33
C ASP A 195 28.96 1.34 -3.09
N ALA A 196 30.22 1.22 -2.67
CA ALA A 196 30.59 0.47 -1.47
C ALA A 196 30.00 1.11 -0.18
N ALA A 197 30.05 2.44 -0.07
CA ALA A 197 29.42 3.17 1.02
C ALA A 197 27.90 3.03 1.01
N LEU A 198 27.28 3.16 -0.16
CA LEU A 198 25.84 2.97 -0.35
C LEU A 198 25.39 1.56 0.04
N GLY A 199 26.11 0.53 -0.40
CA GLY A 199 25.80 -0.87 -0.07
C GLY A 199 25.87 -1.14 1.44
N THR A 200 26.82 -0.51 2.14
CA THR A 200 26.92 -0.61 3.60
C THR A 200 25.71 -0.01 4.31
N TYR A 201 25.24 1.15 3.84
CA TYR A 201 24.04 1.77 4.35
C TYR A 201 22.78 0.94 4.05
N LEU A 202 22.63 0.47 2.80
CA LEU A 202 21.48 -0.31 2.36
C LEU A 202 21.31 -1.66 3.08
N ARG A 203 22.40 -2.30 3.54
CA ARG A 203 22.31 -3.52 4.35
C ARG A 203 21.58 -3.32 5.67
N LEU A 204 21.77 -2.17 6.32
CA LEU A 204 21.08 -1.80 7.56
C LEU A 204 19.72 -1.16 7.28
N HIS A 205 19.56 -0.58 6.09
CA HIS A 205 18.41 0.24 5.71
C HIS A 205 17.86 -0.13 4.32
N PRO A 206 17.21 -1.30 4.16
CA PRO A 206 16.74 -1.74 2.85
C PRO A 206 15.62 -0.85 2.31
N ALA A 207 15.88 -0.12 1.23
CA ALA A 207 14.93 0.81 0.62
C ALA A 207 15.16 0.90 -0.91
N PRO A 208 14.13 1.26 -1.70
CA PRO A 208 14.31 1.60 -3.10
C PRO A 208 15.21 2.83 -3.25
N LEU A 209 16.01 2.85 -4.31
CA LEU A 209 16.98 3.91 -4.60
C LEU A 209 16.50 4.81 -5.73
N VAL A 210 16.61 6.12 -5.56
CA VAL A 210 16.44 7.12 -6.62
C VAL A 210 17.79 7.79 -6.85
N LEU A 211 18.26 7.77 -8.10
CA LEU A 211 19.48 8.47 -8.47
C LEU A 211 19.15 9.86 -8.99
N VAL A 212 19.92 10.86 -8.56
CA VAL A 212 19.76 12.23 -9.01
C VAL A 212 21.10 12.73 -9.52
N GLY A 213 21.15 13.22 -10.75
CA GLY A 213 22.40 13.67 -11.35
C GLY A 213 22.29 13.90 -12.85
N GLY A 214 23.39 14.35 -13.45
CA GLY A 214 23.50 14.40 -14.91
C GLY A 214 23.43 13.00 -15.54
N GLU A 215 22.98 12.91 -16.78
CA GLU A 215 22.86 11.65 -17.52
C GLU A 215 24.18 10.87 -17.57
N ARG A 216 25.30 11.56 -17.82
CA ARG A 216 26.64 10.94 -17.83
C ARG A 216 27.00 10.31 -16.48
N ALA A 217 26.82 11.04 -15.39
CA ALA A 217 27.18 10.58 -14.04
C ALA A 217 26.29 9.40 -13.60
N THR A 218 24.98 9.52 -13.79
CA THR A 218 24.01 8.48 -13.40
C THR A 218 24.16 7.22 -14.25
N ALA A 219 24.45 7.34 -15.56
CA ALA A 219 24.76 6.20 -16.42
C ALA A 219 26.08 5.52 -16.05
N ALA A 220 27.13 6.29 -15.74
CA ALA A 220 28.42 5.77 -15.29
C ALA A 220 28.28 5.00 -13.96
N PHE A 221 27.59 5.60 -12.98
CA PHE A 221 27.33 4.95 -11.69
C PHE A 221 26.56 3.64 -11.84
N ARG A 222 25.49 3.62 -12.65
CA ARG A 222 24.71 2.39 -12.91
C ARG A 222 25.52 1.26 -13.52
N ARG A 223 26.58 1.57 -14.30
CA ARG A 223 27.46 0.56 -14.90
C ARG A 223 28.38 -0.10 -13.89
N VAL A 224 28.76 0.60 -12.82
CA VAL A 224 29.68 0.09 -11.79
C VAL A 224 28.96 -0.37 -10.52
N SER A 225 27.74 0.10 -10.30
CA SER A 225 26.99 -0.15 -9.06
C SER A 225 26.40 -1.56 -9.01
N THR A 226 26.60 -2.22 -7.88
CA THR A 226 25.96 -3.49 -7.55
C THR A 226 24.64 -3.30 -6.78
N ASN A 227 24.42 -2.10 -6.24
CA ASN A 227 23.29 -1.78 -5.37
C ASN A 227 22.06 -1.21 -6.11
N CYS A 228 22.02 -1.31 -7.44
CA CYS A 228 20.92 -0.81 -8.27
C CYS A 228 19.75 -1.80 -8.44
N ALA A 229 19.72 -2.93 -7.71
CA ALA A 229 18.67 -3.95 -7.83
C ALA A 229 17.25 -3.42 -7.55
N ARG A 230 17.12 -2.44 -6.63
CA ARG A 230 15.85 -1.78 -6.30
C ARG A 230 15.82 -0.31 -6.76
N LEU A 231 16.35 -0.05 -7.95
CA LEU A 231 16.33 1.29 -8.54
C LEU A 231 14.91 1.71 -8.92
N ALA A 232 14.36 2.68 -8.20
CA ALA A 232 13.07 3.29 -8.52
C ALA A 232 13.15 4.13 -9.79
N GLY A 233 14.25 4.87 -10.00
CA GLY A 233 14.52 5.54 -11.26
C GLY A 233 15.60 6.60 -11.15
N THR A 234 15.64 7.51 -12.14
CA THR A 234 16.62 8.60 -12.16
C THR A 234 15.96 9.93 -12.47
N VAL A 235 16.32 10.94 -11.68
CA VAL A 235 15.96 12.33 -11.89
C VAL A 235 17.12 13.03 -12.59
N PRO A 236 16.95 13.49 -13.84
CA PRO A 236 18.00 14.23 -14.53
C PRO A 236 18.16 15.63 -13.92
N GLY A 237 19.41 16.03 -13.72
CA GLY A 237 19.79 17.38 -13.30
C GLY A 237 20.96 17.41 -12.32
N ASN A 238 21.76 18.48 -12.34
CA ASN A 238 22.81 18.70 -11.33
C ASN A 238 22.19 19.30 -10.06
N LEU A 239 21.46 18.47 -9.33
CA LEU A 239 20.72 18.88 -8.13
C LEU A 239 21.51 18.64 -6.83
N THR A 240 22.84 18.47 -6.92
CA THR A 240 23.70 18.26 -5.74
C THR A 240 23.62 19.42 -4.76
N HIS A 241 23.35 20.65 -5.25
CA HIS A 241 23.14 21.85 -4.44
C HIS A 241 21.68 22.36 -4.44
N ALA A 242 20.75 21.62 -5.03
CA ALA A 242 19.36 22.07 -5.10
C ALA A 242 18.69 22.08 -3.73
N ASN A 243 17.65 22.91 -3.59
CA ASN A 243 16.82 22.94 -2.40
C ASN A 243 16.09 21.59 -2.23
N THR A 244 16.02 21.10 -0.99
CA THR A 244 15.30 19.89 -0.58
C THR A 244 13.88 19.82 -1.17
N THR A 245 13.14 20.92 -1.18
CA THR A 245 11.76 20.96 -1.70
C THR A 245 11.66 20.65 -3.21
N GLU A 246 12.60 21.18 -4.00
CA GLU A 246 12.64 20.92 -5.44
C GLU A 246 13.01 19.46 -5.71
N LEU A 247 13.95 18.92 -4.92
CA LEU A 247 14.37 17.53 -4.98
C LEU A 247 13.20 16.59 -4.68
N THR A 248 12.49 16.82 -3.57
CA THR A 248 11.31 16.04 -3.15
C THR A 248 10.27 15.99 -4.28
N THR A 249 9.90 17.13 -4.86
CA THR A 249 8.89 17.19 -5.93
C THR A 249 9.25 16.32 -7.14
N ARG A 250 10.52 16.39 -7.60
CA ARG A 250 10.97 15.58 -8.75
C ARG A 250 11.11 14.10 -8.41
N VAL A 251 11.54 13.79 -7.19
CA VAL A 251 11.66 12.41 -6.70
C VAL A 251 10.28 11.75 -6.60
N HIS A 252 9.25 12.48 -6.17
CA HIS A 252 7.88 11.97 -6.10
C HIS A 252 7.38 11.40 -7.43
N THR A 253 7.57 12.12 -8.54
CA THR A 253 7.13 11.62 -9.86
C THR A 253 7.79 10.29 -10.21
N VAL A 254 9.09 10.13 -9.93
CA VAL A 254 9.81 8.88 -10.20
C VAL A 254 9.37 7.76 -9.26
N LEU A 255 9.07 8.09 -8.01
CA LEU A 255 8.60 7.13 -7.02
C LEU A 255 7.20 6.63 -7.34
N ASP A 256 6.30 7.50 -7.80
CA ASP A 256 4.96 7.14 -8.25
C ASP A 256 5.02 6.16 -9.42
N ASP A 257 5.87 6.41 -10.42
CA ASP A 257 6.08 5.48 -11.54
C ASP A 257 6.64 4.13 -11.09
N TYR A 258 7.52 4.13 -10.07
CA TYR A 258 8.02 2.90 -9.47
C TYR A 258 6.92 2.13 -8.73
N LEU A 259 6.07 2.82 -7.96
CA LEU A 259 4.95 2.21 -7.24
C LEU A 259 3.92 1.60 -8.21
N HIS A 260 3.60 2.29 -9.30
CA HIS A 260 2.72 1.75 -10.34
C HIS A 260 3.32 0.48 -10.99
N ARG A 261 4.61 0.48 -11.33
CA ARG A 261 5.27 -0.74 -11.85
C ARG A 261 5.23 -1.90 -10.86
N ARG A 262 5.44 -1.63 -9.57
CA ARG A 262 5.37 -2.67 -8.52
C ARG A 262 3.95 -3.21 -8.35
N GLN A 263 2.93 -2.38 -8.55
CA GLN A 263 1.54 -2.81 -8.61
C GLN A 263 1.29 -3.72 -9.82
N ASP A 264 1.78 -3.34 -11.01
CA ASP A 264 1.63 -4.16 -12.23
C ASP A 264 2.35 -5.52 -12.10
N GLU A 265 3.53 -5.55 -11.48
CA GLU A 265 4.25 -6.78 -11.15
C GLU A 265 3.42 -7.69 -10.22
N ALA A 266 2.78 -7.11 -9.19
CA ALA A 266 1.93 -7.84 -8.27
C ALA A 266 0.68 -8.41 -8.98
N LEU A 267 0.04 -7.63 -9.85
CA LEU A 267 -1.09 -8.10 -10.66
C LEU A 267 -0.67 -9.22 -11.62
N THR A 268 0.48 -9.08 -12.26
CA THR A 268 1.05 -10.11 -13.14
C THR A 268 1.31 -11.41 -12.36
N LEU A 269 1.81 -11.31 -11.12
CA LEU A 269 1.99 -12.46 -10.24
C LEU A 269 0.66 -13.12 -9.90
N ILE A 270 -0.39 -12.35 -9.58
CA ILE A 270 -1.73 -12.89 -9.34
C ILE A 270 -2.25 -13.65 -10.57
N ASP A 271 -2.09 -13.10 -11.77
CA ASP A 271 -2.53 -13.77 -13.00
C ASP A 271 -1.80 -15.09 -13.22
N GLN A 272 -0.48 -15.11 -13.02
CA GLN A 272 0.34 -16.32 -13.07
C GLN A 272 -0.12 -17.37 -12.05
N ARG A 273 -0.36 -16.97 -10.80
CA ARG A 273 -0.82 -17.90 -9.74
C ARG A 273 -2.25 -18.37 -9.95
N THR A 274 -3.11 -17.52 -10.51
CA THR A 274 -4.49 -17.88 -10.91
C THR A 274 -4.46 -19.03 -11.90
N SER A 275 -3.59 -18.97 -12.92
CA SER A 275 -3.45 -20.03 -13.91
C SER A 275 -2.99 -21.38 -13.31
N ALA A 276 -2.29 -21.33 -12.17
CA ALA A 276 -1.84 -22.51 -11.42
C ALA A 276 -2.82 -22.97 -10.32
N GLY A 277 -4.00 -22.34 -10.18
CA GLY A 277 -4.97 -22.65 -9.13
C GLY A 277 -4.51 -22.30 -7.71
N ARG A 278 -3.54 -21.38 -7.56
CA ARG A 278 -2.92 -21.03 -6.27
C ARG A 278 -3.40 -19.67 -5.73
N VAL A 279 -4.63 -19.27 -6.04
CA VAL A 279 -5.21 -17.99 -5.62
C VAL A 279 -6.53 -18.22 -4.89
N ALA A 280 -6.66 -17.63 -3.70
CA ALA A 280 -7.93 -17.51 -2.98
C ALA A 280 -8.52 -16.12 -3.23
N SER A 281 -9.77 -16.06 -3.69
CA SER A 281 -10.46 -14.79 -3.99
C SER A 281 -11.77 -14.66 -3.20
N GLY A 282 -12.09 -13.41 -2.84
CA GLY A 282 -13.25 -13.09 -2.00
C GLY A 282 -12.97 -13.23 -0.49
N MET A 283 -13.74 -12.50 0.33
CA MET A 283 -13.51 -12.40 1.77
C MET A 283 -13.52 -13.77 2.50
N PRO A 284 -14.47 -14.69 2.25
CA PRO A 284 -14.49 -15.98 2.97
C PRO A 284 -13.25 -16.84 2.69
N ALA A 285 -12.86 -16.96 1.41
CA ALA A 285 -11.70 -17.74 1.01
C ALA A 285 -10.40 -17.09 1.48
N ALA A 286 -10.27 -15.77 1.36
CA ALA A 286 -9.12 -15.03 1.85
C ALA A 286 -8.96 -15.17 3.37
N TRP A 287 -10.05 -15.04 4.14
CA TRP A 287 -10.05 -15.22 5.58
C TRP A 287 -9.65 -16.64 5.99
N HIS A 288 -10.24 -17.65 5.35
CA HIS A 288 -9.90 -19.05 5.63
C HIS A 288 -8.42 -19.34 5.32
N THR A 289 -7.94 -18.91 4.15
CA THR A 289 -6.55 -19.12 3.70
C THR A 289 -5.56 -18.40 4.61
N ALA A 290 -5.84 -17.16 5.01
CA ALA A 290 -4.98 -16.39 5.91
C ALA A 290 -4.87 -17.02 7.32
N ARG A 291 -5.87 -17.80 7.75
CA ARG A 291 -5.85 -18.51 9.05
C ARG A 291 -5.23 -19.90 9.00
N THR A 292 -5.31 -20.57 7.85
CA THR A 292 -4.92 -21.98 7.71
C THR A 292 -3.60 -22.17 6.99
N GLN A 293 -3.15 -21.17 6.23
CA GLN A 293 -1.96 -21.23 5.40
C GLN A 293 -1.11 -19.96 5.59
N HIS A 294 0.08 -19.97 4.99
CA HIS A 294 0.97 -18.82 4.90
C HIS A 294 0.97 -18.28 3.46
N PRO A 295 -0.01 -17.42 3.10
CA PRO A 295 -0.06 -16.87 1.76
C PRO A 295 1.19 -16.02 1.47
N GLU A 296 1.74 -16.15 0.27
CA GLU A 296 2.92 -15.36 -0.16
C GLU A 296 2.59 -13.87 -0.34
N MET A 297 1.33 -13.55 -0.67
CA MET A 297 0.87 -12.19 -0.94
C MET A 297 -0.62 -12.04 -0.63
N LEU A 298 -0.99 -10.95 0.04
CA LEU A 298 -2.37 -10.51 0.20
C LEU A 298 -2.58 -9.23 -0.62
N ALA A 299 -3.40 -9.31 -1.65
CA ALA A 299 -3.82 -8.17 -2.44
C ALA A 299 -5.21 -7.71 -2.00
N VAL A 300 -5.35 -6.41 -1.75
CA VAL A 300 -6.60 -5.80 -1.31
C VAL A 300 -6.85 -4.57 -2.18
N ASP A 301 -8.01 -4.52 -2.81
CA ASP A 301 -8.47 -3.33 -3.52
C ASP A 301 -8.61 -2.16 -2.53
N GLU A 302 -8.06 -0.99 -2.89
CA GLU A 302 -8.07 0.20 -2.04
C GLU A 302 -9.50 0.66 -1.67
N SER A 303 -10.45 0.43 -2.58
CA SER A 303 -11.86 0.79 -2.42
C SER A 303 -12.66 -0.23 -1.61
N LEU A 304 -12.11 -1.43 -1.37
CA LEU A 304 -12.82 -2.49 -0.68
C LEU A 304 -13.11 -2.07 0.76
N TYR A 305 -14.39 -2.02 1.11
CA TYR A 305 -14.86 -1.92 2.48
C TYR A 305 -15.77 -3.10 2.76
N TYR A 306 -15.40 -3.89 3.77
CA TYR A 306 -16.17 -5.05 4.19
C TYR A 306 -16.35 -4.98 5.70
N PRO A 307 -17.58 -4.75 6.18
CA PRO A 307 -17.85 -4.78 7.62
C PRO A 307 -17.70 -6.21 8.11
N ALA A 308 -16.71 -6.47 8.95
CA ALA A 308 -16.58 -7.75 9.63
C ALA A 308 -17.24 -7.62 11.01
N ARG A 309 -18.27 -8.42 11.27
CA ARG A 309 -18.59 -8.81 12.64
C ARG A 309 -17.84 -10.11 12.88
N CYS A 310 -16.79 -10.09 13.70
CA CYS A 310 -16.29 -11.35 14.27
C CYS A 310 -17.38 -11.84 15.22
N PRO A 311 -18.04 -12.98 14.96
CA PRO A 311 -18.90 -13.57 15.97
C PRO A 311 -17.99 -13.93 17.13
N THR A 312 -18.14 -13.24 18.27
CA THR A 312 -17.40 -13.51 19.50
C THR A 312 -17.81 -14.81 20.18
N THR A 313 -18.68 -15.62 19.58
CA THR A 313 -19.13 -16.88 20.13
C THR A 313 -19.21 -17.96 19.05
N ALA A 314 -18.72 -19.14 19.43
CA ALA A 314 -18.69 -20.34 18.60
C ALA A 314 -20.10 -20.82 18.26
N THR A 315 -20.74 -20.28 17.21
CA THR A 315 -21.78 -20.96 16.43
C THR A 315 -21.88 -20.27 15.06
N PRO A 316 -21.80 -20.98 13.93
CA PRO A 316 -21.99 -20.37 12.63
C PRO A 316 -23.48 -20.09 12.39
N SER A 317 -23.89 -18.82 12.51
CA SER A 317 -25.15 -18.36 11.90
C SER A 317 -24.91 -18.05 10.42
N PRO A 318 -25.86 -18.42 9.53
CA PRO A 318 -25.74 -18.14 8.10
C PRO A 318 -25.78 -16.62 7.83
N PRO A 319 -25.12 -16.14 6.76
CA PRO A 319 -25.08 -14.73 6.43
C PRO A 319 -26.46 -14.18 6.04
N PRO A 320 -26.82 -12.93 6.38
CA PRO A 320 -28.01 -12.30 5.85
C PRO A 320 -27.84 -12.08 4.33
N GLN A 321 -28.80 -12.59 3.55
CA GLN A 321 -28.86 -12.33 2.11
C GLN A 321 -29.12 -10.84 1.83
N PRO A 322 -28.59 -10.28 0.73
CA PRO A 322 -28.92 -8.93 0.32
C PRO A 322 -30.40 -8.83 -0.05
N THR A 323 -31.18 -8.08 0.71
CA THR A 323 -32.58 -7.80 0.39
C THR A 323 -32.64 -6.90 -0.85
N ARG A 324 -33.17 -7.43 -1.95
CA ARG A 324 -33.67 -6.60 -3.06
C ARG A 324 -35.00 -6.00 -2.61
N SER A 325 -35.10 -4.68 -2.69
CA SER A 325 -36.31 -3.92 -2.48
C SER A 325 -37.41 -4.35 -3.47
N SER A 326 -38.41 -5.09 -3.00
CA SER A 326 -39.70 -5.23 -3.67
C SER A 326 -40.74 -4.41 -2.88
N THR A 327 -41.31 -3.44 -3.58
CA THR A 327 -42.48 -2.62 -3.20
C THR A 327 -43.65 -3.44 -2.66
N PRO A 328 -44.44 -2.91 -1.70
CA PRO A 328 -45.55 -3.65 -1.12
C PRO A 328 -46.76 -3.60 -2.05
N THR A 329 -47.37 -4.75 -2.32
CA THR A 329 -48.74 -4.83 -2.82
C THR A 329 -49.59 -5.52 -1.76
N SER A 330 -50.64 -4.84 -1.35
CA SER A 330 -51.61 -5.20 -0.33
C SER A 330 -52.54 -6.32 -0.76
N SER A 331 -52.80 -7.29 0.13
CA SER A 331 -54.13 -7.95 0.25
C SER A 331 -54.24 -8.77 1.54
N THR A 332 -55.06 -8.26 2.46
CA THR A 332 -56.15 -8.90 3.22
C THR A 332 -56.03 -10.35 3.76
N THR A 333 -56.34 -10.42 5.06
CA THR A 333 -56.55 -11.48 6.08
C THR A 333 -57.61 -12.58 5.74
N PRO A 334 -58.04 -13.46 6.70
CA PRO A 334 -57.32 -14.31 7.69
C PRO A 334 -57.90 -15.77 7.76
N SER A 335 -57.27 -16.71 8.48
CA SER A 335 -58.00 -17.77 9.24
C SER A 335 -57.11 -18.77 10.02
N THR A 336 -57.31 -18.76 11.35
CA THR A 336 -57.56 -19.89 12.30
C THR A 336 -56.61 -21.10 12.50
N ASN A 337 -56.36 -21.30 13.81
CA ASN A 337 -56.45 -22.53 14.61
C ASN A 337 -55.27 -23.53 14.73
N SER A 338 -54.73 -23.54 15.96
CA SER A 338 -54.82 -24.62 16.96
C SER A 338 -54.04 -25.92 16.79
N SER A 339 -53.07 -26.05 17.70
CA SER A 339 -52.89 -27.13 18.70
C SER A 339 -52.48 -28.56 18.29
N ASN A 340 -51.61 -29.08 19.16
CA ASN A 340 -51.53 -30.44 19.69
C ASN A 340 -50.47 -31.43 19.16
N SER A 341 -49.43 -31.56 19.99
CA SER A 341 -49.12 -32.74 20.84
C SER A 341 -48.50 -34.01 20.24
N SER A 342 -47.32 -34.30 20.79
CA SER A 342 -46.92 -35.57 21.44
C SER A 342 -46.76 -36.86 20.61
N SER A 343 -45.53 -37.38 20.59
CA SER A 343 -45.07 -38.48 21.47
C SER A 343 -44.18 -39.51 20.75
N SER A 344 -43.31 -40.12 21.57
CA SER A 344 -42.84 -41.52 21.48
C SER A 344 -41.72 -41.81 20.48
N ALA A 345 -40.73 -42.68 20.74
CA ALA A 345 -40.07 -43.26 21.92
C ALA A 345 -38.99 -44.22 21.35
N ALA A 346 -37.99 -44.55 22.18
CA ALA A 346 -37.13 -45.74 22.11
C ALA A 346 -36.09 -45.80 20.96
N ALA A 347 -34.93 -46.41 21.08
CA ALA A 347 -34.08 -46.92 22.16
C ALA A 347 -32.79 -47.43 21.48
N GLY A 348 -31.66 -47.50 22.19
CA GLY A 348 -30.55 -48.38 21.79
C GLY A 348 -29.15 -47.75 21.71
N SER A 349 -28.49 -47.63 22.86
CA SER A 349 -27.03 -47.81 23.02
C SER A 349 -26.67 -49.31 22.86
N PRO A 350 -25.40 -49.76 22.70
CA PRO A 350 -24.16 -49.15 23.21
C PRO A 350 -22.89 -49.24 22.33
N SER A 351 -21.87 -48.49 22.80
CA SER A 351 -20.44 -48.49 22.43
C SER A 351 -19.74 -49.87 22.61
N PRO A 352 -18.46 -50.07 22.21
CA PRO A 352 -17.31 -49.50 22.95
C PRO A 352 -16.07 -49.09 22.12
N HIS A 353 -15.23 -48.28 22.78
CA HIS A 353 -13.82 -47.96 22.48
C HIS A 353 -12.91 -49.22 22.41
N PRO A 354 -11.68 -49.12 21.83
CA PRO A 354 -10.49 -48.74 22.62
C PRO A 354 -9.47 -47.84 21.89
N ALA A 355 -8.78 -47.02 22.68
CA ALA A 355 -7.38 -46.57 22.51
C ALA A 355 -6.57 -47.23 23.67
N PRO A 356 -5.24 -47.09 23.85
CA PRO A 356 -4.25 -46.22 23.19
C PRO A 356 -2.89 -46.90 22.87
N SER A 357 -1.97 -46.20 22.20
CA SER A 357 -0.52 -46.48 22.31
C SER A 357 0.29 -45.22 22.00
N THR A 358 1.14 -44.88 22.97
CA THR A 358 2.21 -43.86 22.99
C THR A 358 3.37 -44.24 22.07
N THR A 359 4.09 -43.27 21.47
CA THR A 359 5.58 -43.19 21.48
C THR A 359 6.06 -41.82 20.96
N THR A 360 7.03 -41.30 21.68
CA THR A 360 7.82 -40.07 21.54
C THR A 360 8.76 -40.06 20.32
N THR A 361 9.15 -38.87 19.85
CA THR A 361 10.53 -38.40 19.48
C THR A 361 10.69 -37.79 18.08
N ALA A 362 11.38 -36.63 18.08
CA ALA A 362 12.24 -36.02 17.05
C ALA A 362 11.65 -35.06 16.01
N SER A 363 12.08 -33.79 16.15
CA SER A 363 12.15 -32.73 15.13
C SER A 363 12.89 -33.16 13.86
N PRO A 364 12.68 -32.41 12.75
CA PRO A 364 13.85 -31.76 12.16
C PRO A 364 13.61 -30.31 11.68
N SER A 365 14.67 -29.51 11.80
CA SER A 365 14.89 -28.18 11.22
C SER A 365 15.42 -28.28 9.76
N PRO A 366 15.50 -27.18 8.99
CA PRO A 366 15.30 -27.14 7.54
C PRO A 366 16.59 -27.37 6.72
N PRO A 367 16.50 -27.63 5.40
CA PRO A 367 17.68 -27.63 4.54
C PRO A 367 17.96 -26.25 3.94
N ASP A 368 19.24 -25.89 4.01
CA ASP A 368 19.93 -24.83 3.31
C ASP A 368 19.76 -24.91 1.78
N ALA A 369 19.70 -23.75 1.11
CA ALA A 369 19.84 -23.63 -0.32
C ALA A 369 20.84 -22.50 -0.66
N GLU A 370 22.09 -22.90 -0.90
CA GLU A 370 23.13 -22.10 -1.57
C GLU A 370 23.12 -22.35 -3.10
N PRO A 371 23.76 -21.48 -3.90
CA PRO A 371 23.30 -21.13 -5.24
C PRO A 371 23.95 -21.94 -6.37
N ALA A 372 23.17 -22.22 -7.42
CA ALA A 372 23.67 -22.78 -8.67
C ALA A 372 24.27 -21.69 -9.57
N THR A 373 25.51 -21.93 -9.98
CA THR A 373 26.29 -21.19 -10.99
C THR A 373 26.12 -21.77 -12.39
N ALA A 374 26.50 -20.95 -13.39
CA ALA A 374 26.62 -21.20 -14.84
C ALA A 374 25.29 -21.23 -15.62
N ASN A 375 25.11 -20.53 -16.75
CA ASN A 375 26.07 -20.34 -17.83
C ASN A 375 25.68 -19.14 -18.71
N THR A 376 26.67 -18.36 -19.15
CA THR A 376 26.53 -17.20 -20.05
C THR A 376 27.10 -17.56 -21.42
N ALA A 377 26.37 -17.23 -22.50
CA ALA A 377 26.82 -16.54 -23.73
C ALA A 377 25.87 -16.81 -24.93
N PRO A 378 25.94 -16.06 -26.03
CA PRO A 378 25.62 -14.63 -26.15
C PRO A 378 24.59 -14.41 -27.28
N VAL A 379 23.73 -13.39 -27.19
CA VAL A 379 22.97 -12.91 -28.37
C VAL A 379 23.13 -11.40 -28.50
N THR A 380 23.59 -11.05 -29.69
CA THR A 380 23.95 -9.75 -30.23
C THR A 380 22.81 -8.75 -30.25
N THR A 381 23.14 -7.51 -29.89
CA THR A 381 22.34 -6.30 -30.05
C THR A 381 22.25 -5.84 -31.51
N HIS A 382 21.03 -5.82 -32.06
CA HIS A 382 20.52 -4.83 -33.03
C HIS A 382 19.19 -4.34 -32.42
N GLY A 383 18.90 -3.07 -32.19
CA GLY A 383 19.27 -1.88 -32.94
C GLY A 383 18.08 -1.34 -33.74
N GLU A 384 16.88 -1.19 -33.16
CA GLU A 384 15.76 -0.51 -33.83
C GLU A 384 15.01 0.43 -32.87
N ARG A 385 15.13 1.74 -33.15
CA ARG A 385 14.30 2.81 -32.56
C ARG A 385 12.90 2.70 -33.15
N ALA A 386 11.95 2.15 -32.41
CA ALA A 386 10.54 2.16 -32.80
C ALA A 386 9.98 3.59 -32.70
N SER A 387 9.56 4.13 -33.85
CA SER A 387 8.98 5.48 -33.96
C SER A 387 7.54 5.50 -33.44
N ARG A 388 7.09 6.64 -32.94
CA ARG A 388 5.77 6.88 -32.31
C ARG A 388 4.56 6.46 -33.16
N SER A 389 4.73 6.26 -34.47
CA SER A 389 3.71 5.71 -35.39
C SER A 389 3.50 4.19 -35.23
N GLN A 390 4.53 3.41 -34.87
CA GLN A 390 4.41 1.96 -34.65
C GLN A 390 3.69 1.62 -33.34
N LEU A 391 3.81 2.47 -32.31
CA LEU A 391 3.06 2.33 -31.05
C LEU A 391 1.55 2.63 -31.22
N MET A 392 1.18 3.54 -32.13
CA MET A 392 -0.23 3.80 -32.47
C MET A 392 -0.85 2.69 -33.32
N ALA A 393 -0.06 2.06 -34.20
CA ALA A 393 -0.48 0.89 -34.96
C ALA A 393 -0.78 -0.32 -34.06
N SER A 394 -0.01 -0.53 -32.98
CA SER A 394 -0.24 -1.66 -32.05
C SER A 394 -1.49 -1.48 -31.17
N LEU A 395 -1.83 -0.25 -30.78
CA LEU A 395 -3.03 0.03 -29.98
C LEU A 395 -4.30 -0.14 -30.82
N THR A 396 -4.33 0.37 -32.06
CA THR A 396 -5.47 0.19 -32.96
C THR A 396 -5.67 -1.28 -33.34
N GLN A 397 -4.58 -2.03 -33.49
CA GLN A 397 -4.63 -3.47 -33.78
C GLN A 397 -5.08 -4.29 -32.57
N ARG A 398 -4.68 -3.92 -31.34
CA ARG A 398 -5.19 -4.49 -30.08
C ARG A 398 -6.66 -4.19 -29.83
N ILE A 399 -7.12 -2.96 -30.09
CA ILE A 399 -8.54 -2.58 -29.98
C ILE A 399 -9.36 -3.38 -31.01
N ARG A 400 -8.89 -3.50 -32.26
CA ARG A 400 -9.58 -4.28 -33.29
C ARG A 400 -9.64 -5.78 -32.93
N ALA A 401 -8.59 -6.35 -32.34
CA ALA A 401 -8.59 -7.72 -31.84
C ALA A 401 -9.55 -7.93 -30.65
N LEU A 402 -9.60 -6.96 -29.72
CA LEU A 402 -10.52 -7.00 -28.58
C LEU A 402 -11.99 -6.87 -29.02
N LEU A 403 -12.29 -5.99 -29.97
CA LEU A 403 -13.64 -5.82 -30.54
C LEU A 403 -14.08 -7.03 -31.38
N ALA A 404 -13.14 -7.73 -32.03
CA ALA A 404 -13.42 -8.96 -32.77
C ALA A 404 -13.61 -10.20 -31.86
N SER A 405 -13.17 -10.13 -30.60
CA SER A 405 -13.29 -11.23 -29.64
C SER A 405 -14.75 -11.54 -29.25
N PRO A 406 -15.06 -12.77 -28.80
CA PRO A 406 -16.40 -13.13 -28.33
C PRO A 406 -16.90 -12.24 -27.18
N GLN A 407 -15.99 -11.76 -26.32
CA GLN A 407 -16.31 -10.83 -25.24
C GLN A 407 -16.57 -9.42 -25.76
N GLY A 408 -15.78 -8.91 -26.70
CA GLY A 408 -15.99 -7.60 -27.33
C GLY A 408 -17.34 -7.51 -28.06
N LYS A 409 -17.71 -8.55 -28.81
CA LYS A 409 -19.02 -8.64 -29.48
C LYS A 409 -20.19 -8.61 -28.49
N ARG A 410 -20.06 -9.23 -27.31
CA ARG A 410 -21.07 -9.19 -26.24
C ARG A 410 -21.22 -7.78 -25.64
N VAL A 411 -20.11 -7.08 -25.41
CA VAL A 411 -20.12 -5.70 -24.90
C VAL A 411 -20.76 -4.75 -25.90
N ILE A 412 -20.47 -4.91 -27.20
CA ILE A 412 -21.11 -4.10 -28.27
C ILE A 412 -22.62 -4.37 -28.34
N ALA A 413 -23.04 -5.64 -28.28
CA ALA A 413 -24.46 -6.00 -28.31
C ALA A 413 -25.22 -5.44 -27.08
N GLN A 414 -24.62 -5.51 -25.89
CA GLN A 414 -25.18 -4.92 -24.67
C GLN A 414 -25.24 -3.38 -24.75
N GLY A 415 -24.19 -2.75 -25.31
CA GLY A 415 -24.17 -1.30 -25.55
C GLY A 415 -25.25 -0.85 -26.52
N GLN A 416 -25.43 -1.56 -27.64
CA GLN A 416 -26.50 -1.27 -28.61
C GLN A 416 -27.89 -1.47 -28.00
N GLN A 417 -28.11 -2.51 -27.21
CA GLN A 417 -29.37 -2.72 -26.49
C GLN A 417 -29.64 -1.62 -25.46
N GLN A 418 -28.62 -1.12 -24.76
CA GLN A 418 -28.76 0.00 -23.83
C GLN A 418 -29.04 1.32 -24.54
N LEU A 419 -28.42 1.56 -25.70
CA LEU A 419 -28.64 2.76 -26.50
C LEU A 419 -30.00 2.74 -27.22
N ALA A 420 -30.55 1.55 -27.50
CA ALA A 420 -31.89 1.39 -28.07
C ALA A 420 -33.02 1.67 -27.06
N LYS A 421 -32.73 1.77 -25.76
CA LYS A 421 -33.75 2.13 -24.76
C LYS A 421 -34.27 3.55 -25.00
N PRO A 422 -35.59 3.78 -25.00
CA PRO A 422 -36.20 5.08 -25.33
C PRO A 422 -35.70 6.20 -24.40
N GLU A 423 -35.46 5.90 -23.13
CA GLU A 423 -34.91 6.85 -22.15
C GLU A 423 -33.50 7.34 -22.51
N ASN A 424 -32.65 6.46 -23.05
CA ASN A 424 -31.28 6.82 -23.44
C ASN A 424 -31.27 7.58 -24.77
N GLN A 425 -32.17 7.26 -25.70
CA GLN A 425 -32.35 8.04 -26.92
C GLN A 425 -32.81 9.48 -26.62
N GLN A 426 -33.69 9.66 -25.64
CA GLN A 426 -34.12 10.99 -25.19
C GLN A 426 -32.97 11.77 -24.55
N LYS A 427 -32.15 11.12 -23.71
CA LYS A 427 -30.95 11.75 -23.12
C LYS A 427 -29.93 12.18 -24.18
N ILE A 428 -29.72 11.37 -25.22
CA ILE A 428 -28.80 11.70 -26.33
C ILE A 428 -29.34 12.86 -27.15
N LYS A 429 -30.65 12.89 -27.47
CA LYS A 429 -31.29 14.03 -28.16
C LYS A 429 -31.16 15.32 -27.35
N HIS A 430 -31.34 15.26 -26.03
CA HIS A 430 -31.19 16.41 -25.14
C HIS A 430 -29.73 16.88 -24.98
N LEU A 431 -28.75 15.98 -25.09
CA LEU A 431 -27.33 16.35 -25.11
C LEU A 431 -26.93 17.00 -26.45
N LEU A 432 -27.45 16.51 -27.57
CA LEU A 432 -27.20 17.09 -28.89
C LEU A 432 -27.84 18.48 -29.04
N SER A 433 -29.03 18.70 -28.50
CA SER A 433 -29.67 20.02 -28.51
C SER A 433 -28.90 21.05 -27.66
N LYS A 434 -28.27 20.61 -26.55
CA LYS A 434 -27.39 21.45 -25.71
C LYS A 434 -26.05 21.80 -26.36
N LEU A 435 -25.55 20.96 -27.26
CA LEU A 435 -24.31 21.22 -27.98
C LEU A 435 -24.52 22.14 -29.19
N GLN A 436 -25.69 22.10 -29.83
CA GLN A 436 -26.03 23.01 -30.94
C GLN A 436 -26.36 24.43 -30.49
N THR A 437 -26.79 24.63 -29.24
CA THR A 437 -27.08 25.95 -28.65
C THR A 437 -25.84 26.66 -28.10
N ARG A 438 -24.65 26.05 -28.23
CA ARG A 438 -23.36 26.59 -27.75
C ARG A 438 -22.40 27.00 -28.87
N ARG A 439 -22.90 27.17 -30.10
CA ARG A 439 -22.13 27.71 -31.23
C ARG A 439 -22.64 29.08 -31.64
#